data_AF-A0A2N0VFZ6-F1
#
_entry.id   AF-A0A2N0VFZ6-F1
#
_cell.length_a   1.000
_cell.length_b   1.000
_cell.length_c   1.000
_cell.angle_alpha   90.00
_cell.angle_beta   90.00
_cell.angle_gamma   90.00
#
_symmetry.space_group_name_H-M   'P 1'
#
loop_
_entity.id
_entity.type
_entity.pdbx_description
1 polymer ?
#
loop_
_entity_poly.entity_id
_entity_poly.type
_entity_poly.pdbx_seq_one_letter_code
_entity_poly.pdbx_strand_id
1 'polypeptide(L)'
;MNFFNTIAPIFIFLLFGIGLVTEESVKADSPEREIAIVLHFDPNVDVKDSSKDTFDQPGRSLFSGDTLTTDEKGYALVTFMDQSVVKVCPLSELIIRGEMDRNQNENIRIDLNRGGVFLNVNRQVSSEFEITTASTMATVKGTSFGVISNGYYWVEQGMLEVMALQSGQTISVRKGMFAQVDESGTDITTGQLSEKELGRLNSQYNALDESLIQRRLIFSLRAANGQILEEGVEFNEPNNN
;
A
#
# COMPACT_ATOMS: atom_id res chain seq x y z
N MET A 1 -16.68 29.93 -83.39
CA MET A 1 -18.00 29.53 -83.92
C MET A 1 -18.15 28.04 -83.64
N ASN A 2 -19.25 27.64 -82.97
CA ASN A 2 -19.67 26.28 -82.55
C ASN A 2 -18.92 25.73 -81.31
N PHE A 3 -19.45 25.82 -80.07
CA PHE A 3 -20.53 25.03 -79.42
C PHE A 3 -20.39 23.51 -79.57
N PHE A 4 -20.22 22.77 -78.46
CA PHE A 4 -21.28 21.91 -77.87
C PHE A 4 -20.80 21.09 -76.65
N ASN A 5 -21.52 21.30 -75.54
CA ASN A 5 -21.89 20.41 -74.42
C ASN A 5 -21.05 19.19 -74.05
N THR A 6 -20.47 19.24 -72.85
CA THR A 6 -20.01 18.09 -72.05
C THR A 6 -21.14 17.64 -71.11
N ILE A 7 -21.47 16.35 -71.16
CA ILE A 7 -22.45 15.66 -70.33
C ILE A 7 -21.87 15.46 -68.92
N ALA A 8 -22.60 15.90 -67.89
CA ALA A 8 -22.27 15.65 -66.48
C ALA A 8 -22.78 14.27 -66.03
N PRO A 9 -22.00 13.48 -65.27
CA PRO A 9 -22.52 12.29 -64.61
C PRO A 9 -23.11 12.63 -63.24
N ILE A 10 -24.32 12.11 -63.01
CA ILE A 10 -25.11 12.20 -61.78
C ILE A 10 -24.46 11.31 -60.70
N PHE A 11 -24.03 11.91 -59.59
CA PHE A 11 -23.62 11.17 -58.39
C PHE A 11 -24.86 10.85 -57.55
N ILE A 12 -25.20 9.57 -57.46
CA ILE A 12 -26.22 9.04 -56.54
C ILE A 12 -25.61 8.99 -55.14
N PHE A 13 -26.12 9.83 -54.24
CA PHE A 13 -25.83 9.78 -52.81
C PHE A 13 -26.56 8.58 -52.19
N LEU A 14 -25.80 7.57 -51.74
CA LEU A 14 -26.32 6.45 -50.97
C LEU A 14 -26.15 6.79 -49.48
N LEU A 15 -27.25 7.21 -48.84
CA LEU A 15 -27.33 7.39 -47.39
C LEU A 15 -27.11 6.05 -46.70
N PHE A 16 -25.91 5.82 -46.15
CA PHE A 16 -25.68 4.74 -45.20
C PHE A 16 -25.95 5.27 -43.80
N GLY A 17 -27.05 4.84 -43.20
CA GLY A 17 -27.38 5.12 -41.81
C GLY A 17 -26.33 4.52 -40.89
N ILE A 18 -25.55 5.38 -40.23
CA ILE A 18 -24.64 4.98 -39.16
C ILE A 18 -25.51 4.72 -37.92
N GLY A 19 -25.73 3.44 -37.62
CA GLY A 19 -26.32 3.02 -36.35
C GLY A 19 -25.38 3.40 -35.22
N LEU A 20 -25.88 4.19 -34.27
CA LEU A 20 -25.19 4.54 -33.03
C LEU A 20 -25.03 3.26 -32.20
N VAL A 21 -23.80 2.75 -32.09
CA VAL A 21 -23.48 1.68 -31.13
C VAL A 21 -23.30 2.37 -29.78
N THR A 22 -24.25 2.18 -28.87
CA THR A 22 -24.09 2.58 -27.47
C THR A 22 -23.23 1.52 -26.78
N GLU A 23 -21.96 1.85 -26.52
CA GLU A 23 -21.11 1.07 -25.62
C GLU A 23 -21.65 1.22 -24.20
N GLU A 24 -22.44 0.25 -23.74
CA GLU A 24 -22.69 0.07 -22.32
C GLU A 24 -21.38 -0.41 -21.68
N SER A 25 -20.78 0.47 -20.86
CA SER A 25 -19.62 0.14 -20.05
C SER A 25 -20.03 -0.85 -18.97
N VAL A 26 -19.75 -2.13 -19.20
CA VAL A 26 -19.80 -3.16 -18.17
C VAL A 26 -18.72 -2.81 -17.15
N LYS A 27 -19.14 -2.28 -15.99
CA LYS A 27 -18.28 -2.12 -14.82
C LYS A 27 -17.84 -3.52 -14.38
N ALA A 28 -16.62 -3.89 -14.74
CA ALA A 28 -16.00 -5.13 -14.30
C ALA A 28 -15.87 -5.09 -12.78
N ASP A 29 -16.61 -5.96 -12.12
CA ASP A 29 -16.48 -6.25 -10.70
C ASP A 29 -15.15 -6.98 -10.52
N SER A 30 -14.15 -6.28 -9.99
CA SER A 30 -12.83 -6.85 -9.72
C SER A 30 -12.94 -7.78 -8.50
N PRO A 31 -12.53 -9.06 -8.60
CA PRO A 31 -12.61 -9.98 -7.47
C PRO A 31 -11.79 -9.44 -6.29
N GLU A 32 -12.37 -9.47 -5.07
CA GLU A 32 -11.68 -9.15 -3.82
C GLU A 32 -10.39 -9.98 -3.71
N ARG A 33 -9.24 -9.32 -3.87
CA ARG A 33 -7.91 -9.94 -3.83
C ARG A 33 -7.26 -9.65 -2.48
N GLU A 34 -6.67 -10.69 -1.90
CA GLU A 34 -5.84 -10.61 -0.69
C GLU A 34 -4.57 -9.78 -0.98
N ILE A 35 -4.33 -8.74 -0.17
CA ILE A 35 -3.21 -7.79 -0.34
C ILE A 35 -2.10 -8.05 0.70
N ALA A 36 -2.49 -8.47 1.90
CA ALA A 36 -1.56 -8.72 2.98
C ALA A 36 -2.12 -9.77 3.93
N ILE A 37 -1.31 -10.17 4.91
CA ILE A 37 -1.69 -11.05 6.00
C ILE A 37 -1.34 -10.33 7.31
N VAL A 38 -2.30 -10.27 8.24
CA VAL A 38 -2.02 -9.83 9.62
C VAL A 38 -1.64 -11.03 10.47
N LEU A 39 -0.45 -10.92 11.04
CA LEU A 39 0.02 -11.76 12.12
C LEU A 39 -0.10 -11.01 13.43
N HIS A 40 -1.15 -11.39 14.16
CA HIS A 40 -1.56 -10.79 15.41
C HIS A 40 -0.73 -11.29 16.56
N PHE A 41 -0.11 -10.39 17.34
CA PHE A 41 0.47 -10.77 18.62
C PHE A 41 0.28 -9.78 19.77
N ASP A 42 -0.16 -10.35 20.89
CA ASP A 42 -0.80 -9.83 22.11
C ASP A 42 -2.28 -9.39 21.90
N PRO A 43 -3.25 -9.77 22.77
CA PRO A 43 -4.67 -10.04 22.50
C PRO A 43 -5.57 -8.86 22.06
N ASN A 44 -5.00 -7.76 21.56
CA ASN A 44 -5.70 -6.50 21.41
C ASN A 44 -5.51 -5.79 20.04
N VAL A 45 -5.66 -6.53 18.95
CA VAL A 45 -5.72 -5.96 17.60
C VAL A 45 -7.11 -6.22 17.05
N ASP A 46 -7.72 -5.18 16.49
CA ASP A 46 -9.00 -5.27 15.80
C ASP A 46 -8.78 -4.95 14.33
N VAL A 47 -9.35 -5.76 13.44
CA VAL A 47 -9.43 -5.45 12.01
C VAL A 47 -10.89 -5.36 11.64
N LYS A 48 -11.30 -4.14 11.33
CA LYS A 48 -12.63 -3.86 10.85
C LYS A 48 -12.64 -3.95 9.33
N ASP A 49 -13.39 -4.92 8.82
CA ASP A 49 -13.75 -4.96 7.40
C ASP A 49 -14.75 -3.82 7.13
N SER A 50 -14.72 -3.27 5.92
CA SER A 50 -15.81 -2.48 5.37
C SER A 50 -17.18 -3.17 5.47
N SER A 51 -17.22 -4.50 5.58
CA SER A 51 -18.44 -5.32 5.50
C SER A 51 -18.82 -6.14 6.75
N LYS A 52 -17.91 -6.54 7.67
CA LYS A 52 -18.22 -7.29 8.92
C LYS A 52 -17.18 -7.15 10.06
N ASP A 53 -17.67 -7.22 11.31
CA ASP A 53 -16.89 -7.00 12.55
C ASP A 53 -16.13 -8.24 13.06
N THR A 54 -14.99 -7.94 13.69
CA THR A 54 -14.14 -8.70 14.65
C THR A 54 -13.06 -9.66 14.12
N PHE A 55 -11.88 -9.52 14.73
CA PHE A 55 -10.65 -10.28 14.49
C PHE A 55 -10.50 -11.43 15.52
N ASP A 56 -10.79 -12.66 15.12
CA ASP A 56 -10.76 -13.82 16.04
C ASP A 56 -9.56 -14.77 15.82
N GLN A 57 -8.74 -14.59 14.78
CA GLN A 57 -7.64 -15.52 14.46
C GLN A 57 -6.38 -14.84 13.88
N PRO A 58 -5.17 -15.16 14.38
CA PRO A 58 -3.92 -14.79 13.73
C PRO A 58 -3.84 -15.36 12.30
N GLY A 59 -3.19 -14.64 11.39
CA GLY A 59 -3.00 -15.08 10.00
C GLY A 59 -4.17 -14.75 9.07
N ARG A 60 -5.03 -13.79 9.43
CA ARG A 60 -6.12 -13.31 8.57
C ARG A 60 -5.56 -12.51 7.40
N SER A 61 -6.01 -12.83 6.18
CA SER A 61 -5.75 -12.00 5.00
C SER A 61 -6.46 -10.66 5.10
N LEU A 62 -5.76 -9.60 4.70
CA LEU A 62 -6.29 -8.25 4.54
C LEU A 62 -6.65 -7.98 3.09
N PHE A 63 -7.76 -7.30 2.93
CA PHE A 63 -8.30 -6.84 1.66
C PHE A 63 -8.24 -5.32 1.56
N SER A 64 -8.48 -4.82 0.35
CA SER A 64 -8.42 -3.39 0.07
C SER A 64 -9.55 -2.69 0.81
N GLY A 65 -9.23 -1.68 1.61
CA GLY A 65 -10.17 -0.96 2.45
C GLY A 65 -10.25 -1.47 3.89
N ASP A 66 -9.58 -2.57 4.25
CA ASP A 66 -9.53 -3.05 5.63
C ASP A 66 -8.84 -2.03 6.55
N THR A 67 -9.42 -1.85 7.74
CA THR A 67 -8.87 -0.98 8.79
C THR A 67 -8.30 -1.83 9.91
N LEU A 68 -7.01 -1.68 10.19
CA LEU A 68 -6.32 -2.32 11.31
C LEU A 68 -6.14 -1.32 12.44
N THR A 69 -6.58 -1.69 13.64
CA THR A 69 -6.47 -0.90 14.87
C THR A 69 -5.75 -1.70 15.96
N THR A 70 -4.77 -1.09 16.61
CA THR A 70 -4.10 -1.63 17.80
C THR A 70 -4.47 -0.78 19.02
N ASP A 71 -4.71 -1.41 20.17
CA ASP A 71 -4.96 -0.70 21.43
C ASP A 71 -3.65 -0.37 22.19
N GLU A 72 -3.75 0.00 23.48
CA GLU A 72 -2.60 0.34 24.34
C GLU A 72 -1.53 -0.77 24.48
N LYS A 73 -1.89 -2.03 24.28
CA LYS A 73 -0.98 -3.19 24.34
C LYS A 73 -0.92 -3.95 23.02
N GLY A 74 -1.80 -3.63 22.07
CA GLY A 74 -1.88 -4.29 20.78
C GLY A 74 -0.66 -4.02 19.92
N TYR A 75 -0.15 -5.07 19.30
CA TYR A 75 0.89 -5.01 18.28
C TYR A 75 0.49 -5.88 17.09
N ALA A 76 0.80 -5.42 15.88
CA ALA A 76 0.54 -6.21 14.68
C ALA A 76 1.77 -6.25 13.76
N LEU A 77 2.01 -7.44 13.19
CA LEU A 77 2.92 -7.61 12.08
C LEU A 77 2.10 -7.86 10.82
N VAL A 78 2.21 -6.97 9.83
CA VAL A 78 1.53 -7.13 8.54
C VAL A 78 2.57 -7.48 7.50
N THR A 79 2.37 -8.60 6.81
CA THR A 79 3.23 -9.04 5.70
C THR A 79 2.45 -8.93 4.40
N PHE A 80 2.98 -8.17 3.44
CA PHE A 80 2.39 -7.97 2.11
C PHE A 80 2.85 -9.07 1.14
N MET A 81 2.12 -9.23 0.03
CA MET A 81 2.44 -10.24 -0.98
C MET A 81 3.82 -10.04 -1.62
N ASP A 82 4.30 -8.80 -1.69
CA ASP A 82 5.65 -8.48 -2.19
C ASP A 82 6.78 -8.73 -1.15
N GLN A 83 6.43 -9.32 0.00
CA GLN A 83 7.27 -9.57 1.17
C GLN A 83 7.69 -8.31 1.92
N SER A 84 7.07 -7.16 1.64
CA SER A 84 7.19 -5.99 2.51
C SER A 84 6.54 -6.28 3.86
N VAL A 85 7.13 -5.77 4.93
CA VAL A 85 6.68 -6.00 6.30
C VAL A 85 6.41 -4.68 6.98
N VAL A 86 5.28 -4.58 7.68
CA VAL A 86 4.88 -3.43 8.48
C VAL A 86 4.67 -3.85 9.92
N LYS A 87 5.42 -3.24 10.82
CA LYS A 87 5.31 -3.37 12.27
C LYS A 87 4.44 -2.23 12.78
N VAL A 88 3.31 -2.56 13.39
CA VAL A 88 2.30 -1.58 13.83
C VAL A 88 2.38 -1.39 15.34
N CYS A 89 2.73 -0.19 15.79
CA CYS A 89 2.82 0.12 17.22
C CYS A 89 1.47 0.06 17.92
N PRO A 90 1.44 -0.02 19.26
CA PRO A 90 0.25 0.26 20.06
C PRO A 90 -0.40 1.61 19.71
N LEU A 91 -1.70 1.71 19.96
CA LEU A 91 -2.53 2.91 19.73
C LEU A 91 -2.53 3.39 18.28
N SER A 92 -2.39 2.49 17.32
CA SER A 92 -2.34 2.83 15.90
C SER A 92 -3.63 2.47 15.17
N GLU A 93 -3.87 3.17 14.08
CA GLU A 93 -4.97 2.92 13.16
C GLU A 93 -4.48 3.16 11.74
N LEU A 94 -4.63 2.16 10.88
CA LEU A 94 -4.24 2.24 9.49
C LEU A 94 -5.26 1.57 8.57
N ILE A 95 -5.41 2.11 7.37
CA ILE A 95 -6.24 1.55 6.31
C ILE A 95 -5.32 1.07 5.20
N ILE A 96 -5.46 -0.18 4.78
CA ILE A 96 -4.66 -0.75 3.69
C ILE A 96 -5.47 -0.72 2.41
N ARG A 97 -4.85 -0.22 1.34
CA ARG A 97 -5.43 -0.17 0.00
C ARG A 97 -4.44 -0.79 -0.97
N GLY A 98 -4.96 -1.62 -1.86
CA GLY A 98 -4.20 -2.20 -2.95
C GLY A 98 -4.97 -2.04 -4.24
N GLU A 99 -4.28 -1.56 -5.27
CA GLU A 99 -4.79 -1.45 -6.63
C GLU A 99 -3.78 -2.06 -7.60
N MET A 100 -4.26 -2.56 -8.73
CA MET A 100 -3.41 -3.02 -9.83
C MET A 100 -3.55 -2.06 -11.00
N ASP A 101 -2.43 -1.57 -11.50
CA ASP A 101 -2.43 -0.74 -12.70
C ASP A 101 -2.67 -1.57 -13.97
N ARG A 102 -2.80 -0.90 -15.12
CA ARG A 102 -3.00 -1.55 -16.43
C ARG A 102 -1.85 -2.46 -16.85
N ASN A 103 -0.67 -2.27 -16.27
CA ASN A 103 0.54 -3.05 -16.55
C ASN A 103 0.76 -4.17 -15.51
N GLN A 104 -0.23 -4.44 -14.65
CA GLN A 104 -0.13 -5.42 -13.55
C GLN A 104 0.91 -5.05 -12.48
N ASN A 105 1.25 -3.76 -12.35
CA ASN A 105 1.99 -3.29 -11.21
C ASN A 105 1.04 -3.12 -10.02
N GLU A 106 1.51 -3.51 -8.85
CA GLU A 106 0.81 -3.36 -7.59
C GLU A 106 1.08 -1.97 -7.01
N ASN A 107 0.04 -1.21 -6.71
CA ASN A 107 0.15 0.01 -5.92
C ASN A 107 -0.45 -0.26 -4.55
N ILE A 108 0.41 -0.24 -3.53
CA ILE A 108 0.04 -0.44 -2.14
C ILE A 108 0.08 0.90 -1.44
N ARG A 109 -1.07 1.30 -0.89
CA ARG A 109 -1.21 2.52 -0.11
C ARG A 109 -1.66 2.21 1.30
N ILE A 110 -0.96 2.80 2.26
CA ILE A 110 -1.30 2.75 3.69
C ILE A 110 -1.71 4.14 4.13
N ASP A 111 -2.97 4.32 4.54
CA ASP A 111 -3.40 5.54 5.21
C ASP A 111 -3.20 5.36 6.72
N LEU A 112 -2.25 6.07 7.31
CA LEU A 112 -1.94 6.04 8.74
C LEU A 112 -2.69 7.17 9.46
N ASN A 113 -3.81 6.83 10.10
CA ASN A 113 -4.68 7.79 10.77
C ASN A 113 -4.19 8.12 12.18
N ARG A 114 -3.59 7.15 12.87
CA ARG A 114 -3.14 7.29 14.27
C ARG A 114 -1.94 6.40 14.56
N GLY A 115 -1.10 6.83 15.50
CA GLY A 115 -0.02 6.04 16.06
C GLY A 115 1.22 6.04 15.17
N GLY A 116 1.87 4.89 15.04
CA GLY A 116 3.13 4.79 14.31
C GLY A 116 3.42 3.39 13.80
N VAL A 117 4.20 3.33 12.74
CA VAL A 117 4.59 2.08 12.09
C VAL A 117 6.07 2.11 11.72
N PHE A 118 6.67 0.94 11.64
CA PHE A 118 7.97 0.75 11.01
C PHE A 118 7.82 -0.22 9.86
N LEU A 119 8.29 0.19 8.68
CA LEU A 119 8.13 -0.55 7.45
C LEU A 119 9.50 -0.99 6.96
N ASN A 120 9.56 -2.23 6.50
CA ASN A 120 10.63 -2.72 5.67
C ASN A 120 10.03 -3.04 4.29
N VAL A 121 10.14 -2.09 3.37
CA VAL A 121 9.58 -2.22 2.02
C VAL A 121 10.58 -2.96 1.16
N ASN A 122 10.15 -4.08 0.58
CA ASN A 122 10.97 -4.85 -0.35
C ASN A 122 11.17 -4.07 -1.65
N ARG A 123 12.33 -4.21 -2.28
CA ARG A 123 12.59 -3.58 -3.57
C ARG A 123 12.12 -4.50 -4.70
N GLN A 124 10.82 -4.48 -4.99
CA GLN A 124 10.31 -5.06 -6.23
C GLN A 124 10.16 -3.98 -7.31
N VAL A 125 10.30 -4.39 -8.58
CA VAL A 125 10.21 -3.46 -9.72
C VAL A 125 8.75 -3.14 -10.05
N SER A 126 7.85 -4.07 -9.75
CA SER A 126 6.43 -4.03 -10.07
C SER A 126 5.53 -3.65 -8.89
N SER A 127 6.09 -3.23 -7.75
CA SER A 127 5.30 -2.67 -6.64
C SER A 127 5.73 -1.23 -6.30
N GLU A 128 4.74 -0.38 -6.05
CA GLU A 128 4.92 0.97 -5.51
C GLU A 128 4.25 1.04 -4.14
N PHE A 129 4.97 1.60 -3.16
CA PHE A 129 4.48 1.76 -1.80
C PHE A 129 4.30 3.23 -1.48
N GLU A 130 3.10 3.59 -1.04
CA GLU A 130 2.75 4.91 -0.56
C GLU A 130 2.25 4.84 0.89
N ILE A 131 2.70 5.77 1.72
CA ILE A 131 2.13 5.99 3.05
C ILE A 131 1.64 7.42 3.20
N THR A 132 0.39 7.56 3.59
CA THR A 132 -0.28 8.85 3.72
C THR A 132 -0.65 9.08 5.18
N THR A 133 -0.48 10.30 5.69
CA THR A 133 -1.05 10.76 6.96
C THR A 133 -2.05 11.88 6.70
N ALA A 134 -2.54 12.55 7.74
CA ALA A 134 -3.42 13.71 7.58
C ALA A 134 -2.76 14.86 6.78
N SER A 135 -1.44 15.03 6.88
CA SER A 135 -0.72 16.18 6.31
C SER A 135 0.37 15.82 5.30
N THR A 136 0.64 14.53 5.10
CA THR A 136 1.78 14.06 4.29
C THR A 136 1.43 12.88 3.38
N MET A 137 2.22 12.73 2.32
CA MET A 137 2.30 11.52 1.52
C MET A 137 3.77 11.18 1.30
N ALA A 138 4.15 9.93 1.51
CA ALA A 138 5.50 9.47 1.26
C ALA A 138 5.53 8.30 0.28
N THR A 139 6.35 8.42 -0.76
CA THR A 139 6.58 7.39 -1.77
C THR A 139 7.86 6.65 -1.46
N VAL A 140 7.79 5.32 -1.49
CA VAL A 140 8.82 4.44 -0.94
C VAL A 140 9.23 3.39 -1.95
N LYS A 141 10.55 3.18 -2.08
CA LYS A 141 11.10 2.12 -2.96
C LYS A 141 12.32 1.43 -2.36
N GLY A 142 12.09 0.27 -1.73
CA GLY A 142 13.16 -0.53 -1.13
C GLY A 142 13.84 0.19 0.03
N THR A 143 13.11 0.42 1.10
CA THR A 143 13.49 1.31 2.21
C THR A 143 12.98 0.77 3.54
N SER A 144 13.83 0.85 4.56
CA SER A 144 13.48 0.53 5.94
C SER A 144 13.39 1.84 6.72
N PHE A 145 12.21 2.18 7.20
CA PHE A 145 11.91 3.49 7.77
C PHE A 145 10.75 3.41 8.76
N GLY A 146 10.67 4.39 9.65
CA GLY A 146 9.50 4.57 10.50
C GLY A 146 8.77 5.86 10.22
N VAL A 147 7.49 5.85 10.56
CA VAL A 147 6.61 7.01 10.47
C VAL A 147 5.64 7.05 11.65
N ILE A 148 5.36 8.27 12.11
CA ILE A 148 4.31 8.58 13.09
C ILE A 148 3.23 9.40 12.37
N SER A 149 1.97 9.20 12.75
CA SER A 149 0.80 9.82 12.11
C SER A 149 0.81 11.35 12.12
N ASN A 150 1.69 11.98 12.91
CA ASN A 150 1.91 13.42 12.94
C ASN A 150 2.92 13.91 11.86
N GLY A 151 3.29 13.06 10.91
CA GLY A 151 4.19 13.43 9.81
C GLY A 151 5.69 13.41 10.16
N TYR A 152 6.08 12.73 11.25
CA TYR A 152 7.49 12.46 11.56
C TYR A 152 7.96 11.17 10.86
N TYR A 153 9.05 11.25 10.11
CA TYR A 153 9.66 10.15 9.37
C TYR A 153 11.14 10.03 9.73
N TRP A 154 11.66 8.81 9.83
CA TRP A 154 13.10 8.55 9.92
C TRP A 154 13.51 7.32 9.11
N VAL A 155 14.71 7.33 8.56
CA VAL A 155 15.17 6.27 7.64
C VAL A 155 16.36 5.52 8.23
N GLU A 156 16.21 4.20 8.36
CA GLU A 156 17.30 3.29 8.74
C GLU A 156 18.11 2.84 7.53
N GLN A 157 17.45 2.50 6.43
CA GLN A 157 18.08 2.08 5.18
C GLN A 157 17.28 2.54 3.97
N GLY A 158 17.97 2.83 2.86
CA GLY A 158 17.33 3.29 1.63
C GLY A 158 17.01 4.79 1.62
N MET A 159 15.92 5.13 0.95
CA MET A 159 15.47 6.51 0.73
C MET A 159 13.96 6.55 0.47
N LEU A 160 13.29 7.59 0.93
CA LEU A 160 11.89 7.87 0.61
C LEU A 160 11.70 9.34 0.30
N GLU A 161 10.70 9.64 -0.52
CA GLU A 161 10.30 11.02 -0.85
C GLU A 161 9.08 11.38 0.02
N VAL A 162 9.16 12.45 0.81
CA VAL A 162 8.07 12.96 1.64
C VAL A 162 7.52 14.23 1.01
N MET A 163 6.22 14.25 0.75
CA MET A 163 5.48 15.41 0.28
C MET A 163 4.56 15.94 1.38
N ALA A 164 4.60 17.26 1.60
CA ALA A 164 3.64 17.98 2.42
C ALA A 164 2.40 18.30 1.57
N LEU A 165 1.22 17.81 1.99
CA LEU A 165 0.03 17.78 1.12
C LEU A 165 -0.53 19.16 0.77
N GLN A 166 -0.42 20.13 1.69
CA GLN A 166 -0.99 21.46 1.51
C GLN A 166 -0.11 22.36 0.64
N SER A 167 1.22 22.32 0.85
CA SER A 167 2.16 23.12 0.05
C SER A 167 2.60 22.44 -1.25
N GLY A 168 2.50 21.11 -1.32
CA GLY A 168 3.08 20.30 -2.39
C GLY A 168 4.62 20.25 -2.35
N GLN A 169 5.24 20.74 -1.27
CA GLN A 169 6.69 20.67 -1.10
C GLN A 169 7.10 19.20 -0.92
N THR A 170 8.18 18.79 -1.60
CA THR A 170 8.72 17.42 -1.51
C THR A 170 10.18 17.45 -1.06
N ILE A 171 10.58 16.49 -0.22
CA ILE A 171 11.96 16.27 0.18
C ILE A 171 12.35 14.79 0.17
N SER A 172 13.60 14.54 -0.21
CA SER A 172 14.21 13.22 -0.17
C SER A 172 14.86 12.96 1.20
N VAL A 173 14.42 11.92 1.90
CA VAL A 173 14.95 11.50 3.21
C VAL A 173 15.74 10.21 3.03
N ARG A 174 17.01 10.23 3.41
CA ARG A 174 17.95 9.10 3.25
C ARG A 174 18.33 8.52 4.60
N LYS A 175 19.00 7.36 4.60
CA LYS A 175 19.57 6.73 5.80
C LYS A 175 20.19 7.76 6.76
N GLY A 176 19.80 7.68 8.03
CA GLY A 176 20.31 8.54 9.09
C GLY A 176 19.73 9.95 9.07
N MET A 177 18.67 10.20 8.31
CA MET A 177 17.95 11.48 8.31
C MET A 177 16.52 11.31 8.81
N PHE A 178 15.94 12.44 9.21
CA PHE A 178 14.52 12.56 9.52
C PHE A 178 13.85 13.66 8.67
N ALA A 179 12.54 13.58 8.55
CA ALA A 179 11.69 14.69 8.13
C ALA A 179 10.51 14.84 9.10
N GLN A 180 10.10 16.07 9.34
CA GLN A 180 8.90 16.44 10.08
C GLN A 180 8.12 17.40 9.21
N VAL A 181 6.91 17.01 8.83
CA VAL A 181 5.94 17.94 8.25
C VAL A 181 5.03 18.44 9.36
N ASP A 182 4.67 19.72 9.33
CA ASP A 182 3.72 20.26 10.29
C ASP A 182 2.31 19.65 10.12
N GLU A 183 1.44 19.89 11.10
CA GLU A 183 0.05 19.41 11.07
C GLU A 183 -0.78 20.05 9.94
N SER A 184 -0.36 21.22 9.44
CA SER A 184 -1.04 21.91 8.34
C SER A 184 -0.69 21.33 6.97
N GLY A 185 0.36 20.52 6.87
CA GLY A 185 0.89 20.01 5.62
C GLY A 185 1.62 21.05 4.79
N THR A 186 2.14 22.11 5.42
CA THR A 186 2.77 23.25 4.72
C THR A 186 4.28 23.17 4.78
N ASP A 187 4.86 23.21 5.98
CA ASP A 187 6.31 23.30 6.16
C ASP A 187 6.94 21.93 6.43
N ILE A 188 8.15 21.72 5.88
CA ILE A 188 8.97 20.53 6.11
C ILE A 188 10.29 20.90 6.80
N THR A 189 10.54 20.29 7.95
CA THR A 189 11.84 20.33 8.64
C THR A 189 12.58 19.02 8.43
N THR A 190 13.88 19.06 8.17
CA THR A 190 14.73 17.86 8.04
C THR A 190 16.04 18.03 8.81
N GLY A 191 16.66 16.91 9.16
CA GLY A 191 17.97 16.89 9.80
C GLY A 191 18.62 15.51 9.80
N GLN A 192 19.82 15.43 10.35
CA GLN A 192 20.52 14.17 10.58
C GLN A 192 20.22 13.64 11.98
N LEU A 193 20.21 12.31 12.09
CA LEU A 193 20.12 11.57 13.33
C LEU A 193 21.48 10.94 13.63
N SER A 194 21.92 11.04 14.87
CA SER A 194 23.04 10.21 15.35
C SER A 194 22.64 8.74 15.39
N GLU A 195 23.62 7.84 15.32
CA GLU A 195 23.39 6.39 15.45
C GLU A 195 22.65 6.04 16.76
N LYS A 196 22.89 6.79 17.84
CA LYS A 196 22.20 6.60 19.12
C LYS A 196 20.72 7.01 19.03
N GLU A 197 20.41 8.11 18.35
CA GLU A 197 19.03 8.57 18.16
C GLU A 197 18.26 7.60 17.26
N LEU A 198 18.87 7.18 16.14
CA LEU A 198 18.31 6.18 15.23
C LEU A 198 18.05 4.85 15.97
N GLY A 199 19.03 4.37 16.74
CA GLY A 199 18.86 3.16 17.56
C GLY A 199 17.73 3.30 18.60
N ARG A 200 17.55 4.47 19.19
CA ARG A 200 16.44 4.72 20.13
C ARG A 200 15.08 4.70 19.43
N LEU A 201 14.98 5.30 18.24
CA LEU A 201 13.76 5.27 17.43
C LEU A 201 13.40 3.83 17.02
N ASN A 202 14.40 3.04 16.63
CA ASN A 202 14.19 1.65 16.20
C ASN A 202 13.98 0.68 17.37
N SER A 203 14.38 1.05 18.61
CA SER A 203 14.32 0.15 19.77
C SER A 203 12.92 -0.41 20.05
N GLN A 204 11.89 0.41 19.87
CA GLN A 204 10.50 -0.02 20.03
C GLN A 204 10.12 -1.11 19.01
N TYR A 205 10.71 -1.09 17.82
CA TYR A 205 10.45 -2.01 16.72
C TYR A 205 11.34 -3.25 16.72
N ASN A 206 12.53 -3.15 17.31
CA ASN A 206 13.46 -4.28 17.46
C ASN A 206 13.03 -5.23 18.58
N ALA A 207 12.46 -4.68 19.67
CA ALA A 207 11.87 -5.50 20.73
C ALA A 207 10.77 -6.45 20.19
N LEU A 208 10.15 -6.05 19.07
CA LEU A 208 9.14 -6.85 18.39
C LEU A 208 9.76 -8.02 17.64
N ASP A 209 10.97 -7.89 17.08
CA ASP A 209 11.66 -8.98 16.37
C ASP A 209 12.09 -10.13 17.30
N GLU A 210 12.55 -9.79 18.51
CA GLU A 210 13.02 -10.78 19.48
C GLU A 210 11.91 -11.71 19.97
N SER A 211 10.65 -11.26 19.86
CA SER A 211 9.52 -12.08 20.24
C SER A 211 9.22 -13.15 19.18
N LEU A 212 9.62 -13.00 17.91
CA LEU A 212 9.14 -13.75 16.72
C LEU A 212 9.85 -15.09 16.40
N ILE A 213 9.08 -16.11 16.02
CA ILE A 213 9.43 -17.38 15.35
C ILE A 213 9.03 -17.28 13.86
N GLN A 214 9.95 -17.64 12.96
CA GLN A 214 9.66 -17.74 11.53
C GLN A 214 8.79 -18.99 11.21
N ARG A 215 7.66 -18.78 10.53
CA ARG A 215 6.75 -19.79 10.01
C ARG A 215 6.54 -19.62 8.50
N ARG A 216 6.01 -20.66 7.86
CA ARG A 216 5.68 -20.67 6.43
C ARG A 216 4.20 -21.03 6.24
N LEU A 217 3.42 -20.13 5.66
CA LEU A 217 2.04 -20.36 5.20
C LEU A 217 2.13 -20.86 3.75
N ILE A 218 1.44 -21.96 3.43
CA ILE A 218 1.41 -22.50 2.06
C ILE A 218 0.00 -22.27 1.50
N PHE A 219 -0.11 -21.42 0.49
CA PHE A 219 -1.32 -21.18 -0.28
C PHE A 219 -1.47 -22.25 -1.35
N SER A 220 -2.57 -23.00 -1.35
CA SER A 220 -2.90 -23.94 -2.42
C SER A 220 -3.99 -23.34 -3.33
N LEU A 221 -3.57 -22.74 -4.44
CA LEU A 221 -4.46 -22.11 -5.41
C LEU A 221 -4.83 -23.10 -6.51
N ARG A 222 -6.12 -23.30 -6.78
CA ARG A 222 -6.57 -24.13 -7.91
C ARG A 222 -6.82 -23.26 -9.14
N ALA A 223 -5.99 -23.41 -10.16
CA ALA A 223 -6.17 -22.74 -11.44
C ALA A 223 -7.39 -23.27 -12.21
N ALA A 224 -7.91 -22.46 -13.14
CA ALA A 224 -9.11 -22.78 -13.94
C ALA A 224 -8.97 -24.06 -14.79
N ASN A 225 -7.74 -24.50 -15.05
CA ASN A 225 -7.41 -25.76 -15.73
C ASN A 225 -7.35 -26.98 -14.77
N GLY A 226 -7.66 -26.80 -13.48
CA GLY A 226 -7.62 -27.83 -12.45
C GLY A 226 -6.27 -28.03 -11.76
N GLN A 227 -5.21 -27.35 -12.20
CA GLN A 227 -3.88 -27.40 -11.61
C GLN A 227 -3.86 -26.76 -10.22
N ILE A 228 -3.12 -27.35 -9.27
CA ILE A 228 -2.89 -26.76 -7.95
C ILE A 228 -1.52 -26.10 -7.97
N LEU A 229 -1.48 -24.80 -7.67
CA LEU A 229 -0.29 -24.00 -7.43
C LEU A 229 -0.10 -23.86 -5.92
N GLU A 230 1.04 -24.28 -5.40
CA GLU A 230 1.40 -24.07 -4.01
C GLU A 230 2.41 -22.93 -3.91
N GLU A 231 2.03 -21.82 -3.26
CA GLU A 231 2.95 -20.71 -2.97
C GLU A 231 3.16 -20.58 -1.47
N GLY A 232 4.43 -20.54 -1.05
CA GLY A 232 4.81 -20.41 0.35
C GLY A 232 5.12 -18.95 0.69
N VAL A 233 4.40 -18.37 1.65
CA VAL A 233 4.76 -17.09 2.27
C VAL A 233 5.42 -17.37 3.62
N GLU A 234 6.66 -16.93 3.76
CA GLU A 234 7.35 -16.95 5.05
C GLU A 234 6.95 -15.71 5.85
N PHE A 235 6.68 -15.91 7.14
CA PHE A 235 6.21 -14.87 8.03
C PHE A 235 6.72 -15.12 9.44
N ASN A 236 6.68 -14.11 10.31
CA ASN A 236 7.20 -14.19 11.66
C ASN A 236 6.05 -14.07 12.69
N GLU A 237 5.98 -14.98 13.67
CA GLU A 237 5.01 -15.00 14.77
C GLU A 237 5.69 -15.27 16.12
N PRO A 238 5.43 -14.55 17.21
CA PRO A 238 5.99 -14.78 18.50
C PRO A 238 5.99 -16.17 19.11
N ASN A 239 7.08 -16.40 19.82
CA ASN A 239 7.43 -17.59 20.54
C ASN A 239 6.58 -17.70 21.81
N ASN A 240 5.39 -18.28 21.66
CA ASN A 240 4.57 -18.71 22.78
C ASN A 240 5.12 -20.04 23.34
N ASN A 241 6.19 -19.95 24.13
CA ASN A 241 6.60 -21.01 25.05
C ASN A 241 6.14 -20.70 26.48
#